data_AF-A0A6J1R8R0-F1
#
_entry.id   AF-A0A6J1R8R0-F1
#
_cell.length_a   1.000
_cell.length_b   1.000
_cell.length_c   1.000
_cell.angle_alpha   90.00
_cell.angle_beta   90.00
_cell.angle_gamma   90.00
#
_symmetry.space_group_name_H-M   'P 1'
#
loop_
_entity.id
_entity.type
_entity.pdbx_description
1 polymer ?
#
loop_
_entity_poly.entity_id
_entity_poly.type
_entity_poly.pdbx_seq_one_letter_code
_entity_poly.pdbx_strand_id
1 'polypeptide(L)'
;MSVVRSKLQLVGTAAMFIAAKYEEIYPPDVGEFVYITDDTYSKNQVIKMENLILRVLSFDLTVPTHYTFLLEYCISNNLSDKIKFLAMYLCELSMLEGDPYLQYLPSHLAASAVALARHTLHEEIWPHELELSTGYDLKTLKECIAYLSRTFSNAPNTQQTAIQEKYRSSKYGHVSLLLPRSTEAVSCEDEDEEESA
;
A
#
# COMPACT_ATOMS: atom_id res chain seq x y z
N MET A 1 21.02 -13.44 4.59
CA MET A 1 20.43 -14.79 4.69
C MET A 1 19.54 -15.02 3.48
N SER A 2 19.59 -16.20 2.86
CA SER A 2 18.71 -16.54 1.73
C SER A 2 17.59 -17.47 2.21
N VAL A 3 16.36 -17.24 1.75
CA VAL A 3 15.20 -18.10 2.05
C VAL A 3 14.92 -18.98 0.84
N VAL A 4 14.86 -20.30 1.04
CA VAL A 4 14.44 -21.23 -0.01
C VAL A 4 12.92 -21.16 -0.23
N ARG A 5 12.46 -21.40 -1.46
CA ARG A 5 11.04 -21.27 -1.84
C ARG A 5 10.06 -21.98 -0.91
N SER A 6 10.39 -23.19 -0.47
CA SER A 6 9.56 -24.00 0.44
C SER A 6 9.47 -23.46 1.88
N LYS A 7 10.24 -22.41 2.22
CA LYS A 7 10.19 -21.74 3.52
C LYS A 7 9.62 -20.33 3.43
N LEU A 8 9.30 -19.84 2.23
CA LEU A 8 8.78 -18.48 2.05
C LEU A 8 7.44 -18.28 2.78
N GLN A 9 6.52 -19.25 2.67
CA GLN A 9 5.24 -19.17 3.38
C GLN A 9 5.45 -19.20 4.90
N LEU A 10 6.38 -20.01 5.43
CA LEU A 10 6.70 -20.01 6.86
C LEU A 10 7.21 -18.64 7.34
N VAL A 11 8.05 -17.98 6.55
CA VAL A 11 8.50 -16.60 6.85
C VAL A 11 7.31 -15.65 6.87
N GLY A 12 6.43 -15.71 5.86
CA GLY A 12 5.22 -14.88 5.79
C GLY A 12 4.27 -15.11 6.97
N THR A 13 4.02 -16.37 7.34
CA THR A 13 3.18 -16.75 8.48
C THR A 13 3.76 -16.21 9.79
N ALA A 14 5.06 -16.39 10.02
CA ALA A 14 5.70 -15.89 11.23
C ALA A 14 5.76 -14.35 11.28
N ALA A 15 5.98 -13.68 10.13
CA ALA A 15 5.95 -12.23 10.04
C ALA A 15 4.55 -11.68 10.35
N MET A 16 3.49 -12.30 9.82
CA MET A 16 2.11 -11.92 10.12
C MET A 16 1.75 -12.19 11.59
N PHE A 17 2.25 -13.27 12.19
CA PHE A 17 2.09 -13.55 13.62
C PHE A 17 2.77 -12.49 14.50
N ILE A 18 3.99 -12.08 14.15
CA ILE A 18 4.69 -10.98 14.82
C ILE A 18 3.90 -9.68 14.70
N ALA A 19 3.48 -9.31 13.49
CA ALA A 19 2.71 -8.09 13.24
C ALA A 19 1.38 -8.07 14.01
N ALA A 20 0.65 -9.20 14.03
CA ALA A 20 -0.59 -9.32 14.79
C ALA A 20 -0.35 -9.08 16.29
N LYS A 21 0.68 -9.70 16.89
CA LYS A 21 1.02 -9.45 18.30
C LYS A 21 1.45 -8.02 18.60
N TYR A 22 1.95 -7.30 17.59
CA TYR A 22 2.42 -5.93 17.73
C TYR A 22 1.28 -4.91 17.61
N GLU A 23 0.37 -5.10 16.65
CA GLU A 23 -0.67 -4.12 16.30
C GLU A 23 -2.07 -4.44 16.87
N GLU A 24 -2.42 -5.71 17.07
CA GLU A 24 -3.78 -6.09 17.48
C GLU A 24 -3.96 -6.06 18.99
N ILE A 25 -5.14 -5.61 19.45
CA ILE A 25 -5.54 -5.72 20.87
C ILE A 25 -5.68 -7.20 21.26
N TYR A 26 -6.20 -8.02 20.35
CA TYR A 26 -6.45 -9.45 20.54
C TYR A 26 -5.86 -10.24 19.37
N PRO A 27 -4.54 -10.51 19.38
CA PRO A 27 -3.91 -11.28 18.32
C PRO A 27 -4.40 -12.75 18.30
N PRO A 28 -4.52 -13.39 17.13
CA PRO A 28 -4.83 -14.82 17.02
C PRO A 28 -3.78 -15.70 17.70
N ASP A 29 -4.16 -16.87 18.23
CA ASP A 29 -3.18 -17.85 18.73
C ASP A 29 -2.36 -18.43 17.56
N VAL A 30 -1.14 -18.85 17.86
CA VAL A 30 -0.27 -19.53 16.89
C VAL A 30 -0.93 -20.76 16.24
N GLY A 31 -1.88 -21.41 16.92
CA GLY A 31 -2.68 -22.50 16.35
C GLY A 31 -3.50 -22.07 15.13
N GLU A 32 -4.02 -20.84 15.11
CA GLU A 32 -4.74 -20.30 13.95
C GLU A 32 -3.80 -20.06 12.77
N PHE A 33 -2.58 -19.59 13.04
CA PHE A 33 -1.53 -19.43 12.01
C PHE A 33 -1.06 -20.76 11.43
N VAL A 34 -1.04 -21.82 12.23
CA VAL A 34 -0.79 -23.19 11.75
C VAL A 34 -1.94 -23.65 10.86
N TYR A 35 -3.18 -23.45 11.31
CA TYR A 35 -4.40 -23.84 10.59
C TYR A 35 -4.52 -23.18 9.21
N ILE A 36 -4.27 -21.86 9.08
CA ILE A 36 -4.36 -21.16 7.78
C ILE A 36 -3.28 -21.59 6.77
N THR A 37 -2.23 -22.28 7.25
CA THR A 37 -1.21 -22.88 6.38
C THR A 37 -1.54 -24.33 6.01
N ASP A 38 -2.77 -24.79 6.26
CA ASP A 38 -3.21 -26.18 6.05
C ASP A 38 -2.27 -27.18 6.73
N ASP A 39 -1.87 -26.86 7.98
CA ASP A 39 -0.94 -27.64 8.79
C ASP A 39 0.43 -27.92 8.12
N THR A 40 0.79 -27.17 7.07
CA THR A 40 2.08 -27.29 6.37
C THR A 40 3.26 -27.09 7.33
N TYR A 41 3.08 -26.28 8.37
CA TYR A 41 4.06 -26.03 9.41
C TYR A 41 3.51 -26.29 10.80
N SER A 42 4.30 -26.95 11.64
CA SER A 42 4.00 -27.13 13.05
C SER A 42 4.15 -25.83 13.85
N LYS A 43 3.46 -25.74 14.99
CA LYS A 43 3.60 -24.65 15.98
C LYS A 43 5.06 -24.36 16.34
N ASN A 44 5.88 -25.40 16.54
CA ASN A 44 7.29 -25.24 16.86
C ASN A 44 8.10 -24.62 15.71
N GLN A 45 7.76 -24.90 14.45
CA GLN A 45 8.39 -24.27 13.30
C GLN A 45 8.04 -22.78 13.20
N VAL A 46 6.78 -22.42 13.45
CA VAL A 46 6.34 -21.01 13.47
C VAL A 46 7.06 -20.24 14.57
N ILE A 47 7.11 -20.76 15.80
CA ILE A 47 7.80 -20.12 16.94
C ILE A 47 9.31 -19.99 16.68
N LYS A 48 9.94 -21.00 16.08
CA LYS A 48 11.37 -20.90 15.72
C LYS A 48 11.63 -19.84 14.64
N MET A 49 10.75 -19.74 13.65
CA MET A 49 10.85 -18.73 12.61
C MET A 49 10.63 -17.32 13.18
N GLU A 50 9.63 -17.16 14.06
CA GLU A 50 9.41 -15.90 14.79
C GLU A 50 10.68 -15.45 15.51
N ASN A 51 11.28 -16.32 16.32
CA ASN A 51 12.51 -16.00 17.04
C ASN A 51 13.66 -15.63 16.09
N LEU A 52 13.74 -16.28 14.93
CA LEU A 52 14.74 -15.94 13.92
C LEU A 52 14.50 -14.54 13.34
N ILE A 53 13.27 -14.22 12.93
CA ILE A 53 12.91 -12.91 12.38
C ILE A 53 13.21 -11.79 13.39
N LEU A 54 12.76 -11.94 14.64
CA LEU A 54 12.99 -10.96 15.70
C LEU A 54 14.48 -10.70 15.94
N ARG A 55 15.31 -11.75 15.92
CA ARG A 55 16.77 -11.61 16.05
C ARG A 55 17.41 -10.92 14.85
N VAL A 56 16.94 -11.21 13.64
CA VAL A 56 17.46 -10.58 12.41
C VAL A 56 17.14 -9.10 12.37
N LEU A 57 15.92 -8.74 12.76
CA LEU A 57 15.47 -7.35 12.84
C LEU A 57 15.96 -6.63 14.10
N SER A 58 16.70 -7.30 14.99
CA SER A 58 17.12 -6.74 16.28
C SER A 58 15.96 -6.18 17.11
N PHE A 59 14.78 -6.80 17.00
CA PHE A 59 13.53 -6.34 17.60
C PHE A 59 13.08 -4.93 17.17
N ASP A 60 13.63 -4.38 16.09
CA ASP A 60 13.17 -3.14 15.48
C ASP A 60 11.90 -3.41 14.64
N LEU A 61 10.74 -3.26 15.28
CA LEU A 61 9.43 -3.55 14.70
C LEU A 61 8.60 -2.28 14.46
N THR A 62 9.00 -1.16 15.05
CA THR A 62 8.26 0.11 14.96
C THR A 62 8.63 0.84 13.67
N VAL A 63 8.07 0.39 12.56
CA VAL A 63 8.33 0.97 11.24
C VAL A 63 7.11 1.72 10.72
N PRO A 64 7.29 2.92 10.12
CA PRO A 64 6.18 3.63 9.51
C PRO A 64 5.71 2.90 8.25
N THR A 65 4.39 2.81 8.07
CA THR A 65 3.78 2.18 6.90
C THR A 65 3.13 3.23 5.99
N HIS A 66 2.87 2.86 4.73
CA HIS A 66 2.11 3.72 3.82
C HIS A 66 0.70 3.99 4.35
N TYR A 67 0.13 3.04 5.11
CA TYR A 67 -1.16 3.22 5.77
C TYR A 67 -1.13 4.35 6.81
N THR A 68 -0.08 4.42 7.63
CA THR A 68 0.08 5.48 8.65
C THR A 68 0.12 6.87 8.01
N PHE A 69 0.94 7.06 6.97
CA PHE A 69 1.03 8.34 6.26
C PHE A 69 -0.27 8.69 5.53
N LEU A 70 -0.90 7.71 4.86
CA LEU A 70 -2.16 7.92 4.16
C LEU A 70 -3.25 8.44 5.10
N LEU A 71 -3.39 7.84 6.28
CA LEU A 71 -4.37 8.30 7.27
C LEU A 71 -4.10 9.75 7.69
N GLU A 72 -2.85 10.09 7.97
CA GLU A 72 -2.45 11.44 8.33
C GLU A 72 -2.79 12.44 7.21
N TYR A 73 -2.47 12.11 5.96
CA TYR A 73 -2.78 12.97 4.80
C TYR A 73 -4.28 13.18 4.63
N CYS A 74 -5.07 12.13 4.80
CA CYS A 74 -6.52 12.21 4.73
C CYS A 74 -7.13 13.05 5.86
N ILE A 75 -6.65 12.89 7.09
CA ILE A 75 -7.16 13.62 8.26
C ILE A 75 -6.77 15.10 8.16
N SER A 76 -5.49 15.40 7.95
CA SER A 76 -4.96 16.76 7.97
C SER A 76 -5.44 17.62 6.80
N ASN A 77 -5.85 16.99 5.68
CA ASN A 77 -6.42 17.68 4.52
C ASN A 77 -7.93 17.47 4.35
N ASN A 78 -8.61 16.89 5.35
CA ASN A 78 -10.06 16.66 5.34
C ASN A 78 -10.57 15.95 4.07
N LEU A 79 -9.86 14.92 3.64
CA LEU A 79 -10.19 14.16 2.42
C LEU A 79 -11.40 13.24 2.64
N SER A 80 -12.20 13.05 1.59
CA SER A 80 -13.36 12.17 1.67
C SER A 80 -12.99 10.71 1.92
N ASP A 81 -13.89 9.95 2.56
CA ASP A 81 -13.71 8.51 2.77
C ASP A 81 -13.52 7.75 1.45
N LYS A 82 -14.13 8.23 0.36
CA LYS A 82 -13.99 7.61 -0.96
C LYS A 82 -12.57 7.74 -1.51
N ILE A 83 -11.93 8.92 -1.34
CA ILE A 83 -10.50 9.10 -1.66
C ILE A 83 -9.66 8.19 -0.79
N LYS A 84 -9.88 8.19 0.53
CA LYS A 84 -9.14 7.37 1.48
C LYS A 84 -9.19 5.89 1.09
N PHE A 85 -10.38 5.33 0.84
CA PHE A 85 -10.51 3.92 0.47
C PHE A 85 -9.85 3.60 -0.87
N LEU A 86 -9.97 4.48 -1.87
CA LEU A 86 -9.30 4.28 -3.16
C LEU A 86 -7.77 4.36 -3.03
N ALA A 87 -7.24 5.30 -2.24
CA ALA A 87 -5.81 5.40 -1.98
C ALA A 87 -5.29 4.18 -1.20
N MET A 88 -6.06 3.66 -0.23
CA MET A 88 -5.71 2.43 0.48
C MET A 88 -5.68 1.22 -0.46
N TYR A 89 -6.64 1.13 -1.38
CA TYR A 89 -6.67 0.09 -2.41
C TYR A 89 -5.42 0.15 -3.30
N LEU A 90 -5.04 1.34 -3.78
CA LEU A 90 -3.84 1.54 -4.59
C LEU A 90 -2.55 1.16 -3.84
N CYS A 91 -2.42 1.58 -2.58
CA CYS A 91 -1.28 1.17 -1.75
C CYS A 91 -1.24 -0.35 -1.55
N GLU A 92 -2.37 -1.00 -1.30
CA GLU A 92 -2.40 -2.45 -1.14
C GLU A 92 -2.05 -3.20 -2.42
N LEU A 93 -2.51 -2.74 -3.59
CA LEU A 93 -2.09 -3.31 -4.87
C LEU A 93 -0.57 -3.24 -5.05
N SER A 94 0.06 -2.13 -4.68
CA SER A 94 1.51 -1.95 -4.80
C SER A 94 2.31 -2.95 -3.97
N MET A 95 1.76 -3.46 -2.86
CA MET A 95 2.45 -4.46 -2.01
C MET A 95 2.62 -5.83 -2.68
N LEU A 96 1.89 -6.11 -3.78
CA LEU A 96 2.04 -7.36 -4.53
C LEU A 96 3.27 -7.36 -5.45
N GLU A 97 3.82 -6.18 -5.76
CA GLU A 97 4.91 -6.00 -6.70
C GLU A 97 6.12 -5.40 -5.98
N GLY A 98 7.26 -6.10 -5.98
CA GLY A 98 8.48 -5.57 -5.35
C GLY A 98 9.12 -4.45 -6.17
N ASP A 99 9.28 -4.67 -7.47
CA ASP A 99 9.72 -3.67 -8.44
C ASP A 99 8.48 -3.07 -9.11
N PRO A 100 8.27 -1.75 -9.12
CA PRO A 100 9.20 -0.68 -8.68
C PRO A 100 9.02 -0.22 -7.22
N TYR A 101 8.05 -0.74 -6.47
CA TYR A 101 7.59 -0.10 -5.24
C TYR A 101 8.57 -0.12 -4.06
N LEU A 102 9.47 -1.09 -3.98
CA LEU A 102 10.47 -1.19 -2.90
C LEU A 102 11.51 -0.06 -2.89
N GLN A 103 11.61 0.73 -3.98
CA GLN A 103 12.50 1.88 -4.02
C GLN A 103 11.91 3.14 -3.38
N TYR A 104 10.58 3.20 -3.21
CA TYR A 104 9.90 4.37 -2.68
C TYR A 104 9.74 4.30 -1.17
N LEU A 105 9.83 5.47 -0.52
CA LEU A 105 9.49 5.59 0.90
C LEU A 105 7.98 5.39 1.10
N PRO A 106 7.54 4.85 2.26
CA PRO A 106 6.12 4.67 2.54
C PRO A 106 5.29 5.96 2.44
N SER A 107 5.87 7.12 2.81
CA SER A 107 5.23 8.43 2.69
C SER A 107 5.05 8.86 1.23
N HIS A 108 6.06 8.65 0.39
CA HIS A 108 6.01 8.96 -1.03
C HIS A 108 4.93 8.11 -1.74
N LEU A 109 4.89 6.81 -1.44
CA LEU A 109 3.88 5.90 -1.98
C LEU A 109 2.47 6.29 -1.55
N ALA A 110 2.28 6.65 -0.28
CA ALA A 110 1.01 7.14 0.25
C ALA A 110 0.54 8.44 -0.44
N ALA A 111 1.46 9.41 -0.60
CA ALA A 111 1.18 10.67 -1.29
C ALA A 111 0.77 10.44 -2.76
N SER A 112 1.52 9.59 -3.46
CA SER A 112 1.23 9.21 -4.85
C SER A 112 -0.13 8.51 -5.00
N ALA A 113 -0.47 7.63 -4.06
CA ALA A 113 -1.78 6.96 -4.04
C ALA A 113 -2.93 7.93 -3.77
N VAL A 114 -2.74 8.91 -2.88
CA VAL A 114 -3.73 9.98 -2.63
C VAL A 114 -3.91 10.84 -3.88
N ALA A 115 -2.81 11.26 -4.52
CA ALA A 115 -2.86 12.05 -5.75
C ALA A 115 -3.64 11.33 -6.87
N LEU A 116 -3.32 10.06 -7.11
CA LEU A 116 -4.01 9.25 -8.12
C LEU A 116 -5.49 9.01 -7.76
N ALA A 117 -5.81 8.80 -6.47
CA ALA A 117 -7.19 8.62 -6.02
C ALA A 117 -8.03 9.89 -6.24
N ARG A 118 -7.48 11.07 -5.92
CA ARG A 118 -8.12 12.37 -6.18
C ARG A 118 -8.37 12.58 -7.67
N HIS A 119 -7.35 12.35 -8.49
CA HIS A 119 -7.45 12.44 -9.95
C HIS A 119 -8.56 11.55 -10.52
N THR A 120 -8.62 10.30 -10.05
CA THR A 120 -9.62 9.30 -10.47
C THR A 120 -11.03 9.72 -10.09
N LEU A 121 -11.20 10.45 -8.99
CA LEU A 121 -12.48 10.94 -8.49
C LEU A 121 -12.84 12.35 -9.00
N HIS A 122 -12.16 12.82 -10.04
CA HIS A 122 -12.38 14.14 -10.66
C HIS A 122 -12.09 15.33 -9.73
N GLU A 123 -11.21 15.16 -8.75
CA GLU A 123 -10.68 16.25 -7.94
C GLU A 123 -9.32 16.70 -8.49
N GLU A 124 -8.88 17.89 -8.05
CA GLU A 124 -7.52 18.38 -8.27
C GLU A 124 -6.50 17.36 -7.73
N ILE A 125 -5.52 17.02 -8.57
CA ILE A 125 -4.58 15.92 -8.33
C ILE A 125 -3.80 16.17 -7.05
N TRP A 126 -3.20 17.35 -6.94
CA TRP A 126 -2.28 17.69 -5.86
C TRP A 126 -2.39 19.19 -5.49
N PRO A 127 -3.38 19.55 -4.66
CA PRO A 127 -3.57 20.94 -4.21
C PRO A 127 -2.44 21.42 -3.31
N HIS A 128 -2.27 22.74 -3.23
CA HIS A 128 -1.20 23.38 -2.47
C HIS A 128 -1.20 23.00 -0.97
N GLU A 129 -2.35 22.75 -0.36
CA GLU A 129 -2.44 22.30 1.03
C GLU A 129 -1.78 20.93 1.26
N LEU A 130 -1.89 20.03 0.27
CA LEU A 130 -1.25 18.72 0.31
C LEU A 130 0.26 18.85 0.11
N GLU A 131 0.70 19.72 -0.79
CA GLU A 131 2.13 20.03 -0.95
C GLU A 131 2.73 20.62 0.34
N LEU A 132 2.06 21.60 0.96
CA LEU A 132 2.51 22.25 2.19
C LEU A 132 2.57 21.27 3.37
N SER A 133 1.56 20.40 3.51
CA SER A 133 1.46 19.47 4.65
C SER A 133 2.39 18.26 4.53
N THR A 134 2.66 17.79 3.32
CA THR A 134 3.48 16.59 3.08
C THR A 134 4.94 16.90 2.71
N GLY A 135 5.20 18.08 2.15
CA GLY A 135 6.50 18.47 1.62
C GLY A 135 6.85 17.85 0.26
N TYR A 136 5.90 17.15 -0.39
CA TYR A 136 6.09 16.59 -1.73
C TYR A 136 5.44 17.49 -2.78
N ASP A 137 6.19 17.77 -3.84
CA ASP A 137 5.66 18.39 -5.07
C ASP A 137 5.07 17.31 -6.00
N LEU A 138 4.23 17.72 -6.95
CA LEU A 138 3.66 16.77 -7.92
C LEU A 138 4.74 16.15 -8.82
N LYS A 139 5.83 16.89 -9.09
CA LYS A 139 6.91 16.48 -9.99
C LYS A 139 7.66 15.25 -9.47
N THR A 140 7.93 15.21 -8.17
CA THR A 140 8.58 14.07 -7.50
C THR A 140 7.67 12.86 -7.41
N LEU A 141 6.35 13.04 -7.30
CA LEU A 141 5.38 11.95 -7.22
C LEU A 141 5.03 11.33 -8.59
N LYS A 142 5.26 12.06 -9.70
CA LYS A 142 4.83 11.73 -11.06
C LYS A 142 5.18 10.30 -11.49
N GLU A 143 6.40 9.86 -11.22
CA GLU A 143 6.85 8.51 -11.60
C GLU A 143 6.09 7.43 -10.84
N CYS A 144 5.97 7.57 -9.51
CA CYS A 144 5.23 6.62 -8.68
C CYS A 144 3.73 6.61 -9.02
N ILE A 145 3.14 7.77 -9.34
CA ILE A 145 1.75 7.87 -9.83
C ILE A 145 1.57 7.09 -11.14
N ALA A 146 2.52 7.19 -12.06
CA ALA A 146 2.47 6.47 -13.33
C ALA A 146 2.52 4.95 -13.13
N TYR A 147 3.40 4.45 -12.24
CA TYR A 147 3.43 3.04 -11.87
C TYR A 147 2.12 2.58 -11.22
N LEU A 148 1.61 3.32 -10.23
CA LEU A 148 0.33 3.01 -9.58
C LEU A 148 -0.83 3.00 -10.58
N SER A 149 -0.87 3.93 -11.53
CA SER A 149 -1.91 3.98 -12.56
C SER A 149 -1.86 2.77 -13.49
N ARG A 150 -0.66 2.31 -13.86
CA ARG A 150 -0.47 1.07 -14.62
C ARG A 150 -0.92 -0.16 -13.83
N THR A 151 -0.51 -0.29 -12.58
CA THR A 151 -0.91 -1.39 -11.70
C THR A 151 -2.43 -1.38 -11.48
N PHE A 152 -3.04 -0.21 -11.27
CA PHE A 152 -4.49 -0.07 -11.14
C PHE A 152 -5.22 -0.49 -12.42
N SER A 153 -4.77 -0.04 -13.59
CA SER A 153 -5.35 -0.41 -14.89
C SER A 153 -5.25 -1.91 -15.15
N ASN A 154 -4.17 -2.55 -14.70
CA ASN A 154 -3.94 -3.99 -14.88
C ASN A 154 -4.55 -4.86 -13.77
N ALA A 155 -5.07 -4.26 -12.69
CA ALA A 155 -5.60 -4.98 -11.54
C ALA A 155 -6.68 -6.03 -11.90
N PRO A 156 -7.60 -5.80 -12.87
CA PRO A 156 -8.58 -6.81 -13.28
C PRO A 156 -7.98 -8.05 -13.96
N ASN A 157 -6.78 -7.93 -14.52
CA ASN A 157 -6.10 -9.00 -15.28
C ASN A 157 -5.08 -9.78 -14.44
N THR A 158 -4.89 -9.40 -13.17
CA THR A 158 -3.87 -10.00 -12.30
C THR A 158 -4.38 -11.31 -11.70
N GLN A 159 -3.48 -12.30 -11.53
CA GLN A 159 -3.85 -13.61 -10.97
C GLN A 159 -4.26 -13.52 -9.50
N GLN A 160 -3.61 -12.64 -8.73
CA GLN A 160 -3.93 -12.36 -7.33
C GLN A 160 -5.08 -11.34 -7.26
N THR A 161 -6.27 -11.80 -6.88
CA THR A 161 -7.51 -10.99 -6.89
C THR A 161 -8.05 -10.63 -5.50
N ALA A 162 -7.40 -11.10 -4.42
CA ALA A 162 -7.90 -10.95 -3.05
C ALA A 162 -8.09 -9.48 -2.61
N ILE A 163 -7.22 -8.58 -3.08
CA ILE A 163 -7.29 -7.14 -2.76
C ILE A 163 -8.49 -6.51 -3.48
N GLN A 164 -8.67 -6.84 -4.75
CA GLN A 164 -9.78 -6.38 -5.58
C GLN A 164 -11.12 -6.78 -4.96
N GLU A 165 -11.23 -8.03 -4.51
CA GLU A 165 -12.44 -8.55 -3.84
C GLU A 165 -12.67 -7.89 -2.46
N LYS A 166 -11.61 -7.64 -1.67
CA LYS A 166 -11.71 -6.89 -0.42
C LYS A 166 -12.32 -5.51 -0.65
N TYR A 167 -11.80 -4.75 -1.60
CA TYR A 167 -12.24 -3.38 -1.90
C TYR A 167 -13.50 -3.29 -2.77
N ARG A 168 -14.01 -4.43 -3.24
CA ARG A 168 -15.31 -4.54 -3.92
C ARG A 168 -16.47 -4.45 -2.94
N SER A 169 -16.22 -4.76 -1.66
CA SER A 169 -17.21 -4.66 -0.60
C SER A 169 -17.73 -3.23 -0.41
N SER A 170 -19.00 -3.11 -0.03
CA SER A 170 -19.62 -1.81 0.31
C SER A 170 -18.94 -1.13 1.49
N LYS A 171 -18.28 -1.90 2.37
CA LYS A 171 -17.46 -1.39 3.48
C LYS A 171 -16.39 -0.39 2.99
N TYR A 172 -15.87 -0.60 1.79
CA TYR A 172 -14.83 0.24 1.18
C TYR A 172 -15.39 1.09 0.03
N GLY A 173 -16.71 1.30 -0.04
CA GLY A 173 -17.33 2.15 -1.05
C GLY A 173 -17.22 1.64 -2.49
N HIS A 174 -16.99 0.33 -2.67
CA HIS A 174 -16.86 -0.32 -3.98
C HIS A 174 -15.73 0.27 -4.86
N VAL A 175 -14.68 0.82 -4.25
CA VAL A 175 -13.62 1.57 -4.97
C VAL A 175 -12.84 0.73 -5.97
N SER A 176 -12.78 -0.60 -5.81
CA SER A 176 -12.12 -1.47 -6.80
C SER A 176 -12.89 -1.62 -8.11
N LEU A 177 -14.16 -1.16 -8.17
CA LEU A 177 -14.96 -1.13 -9.40
C LEU A 177 -14.75 0.16 -10.21
N LEU A 178 -14.02 1.13 -9.66
CA LEU A 178 -13.67 2.35 -10.38
C LEU A 178 -12.60 2.05 -11.43
N LEU A 179 -12.60 2.84 -12.50
CA LEU A 179 -11.59 2.76 -13.55
C LEU A 179 -10.62 3.94 -13.40
N PRO A 180 -9.32 3.73 -13.64
CA PRO A 180 -8.36 4.83 -13.67
C PRO A 180 -8.72 5.83 -14.77
N ARG A 181 -8.61 7.12 -14.44
CA ARG A 181 -8.72 8.21 -15.43
C ARG A 181 -7.42 8.29 -16.24
N SER A 182 -7.52 8.60 -17.54
CA SER A 182 -6.34 8.81 -18.41
C SER A 182 -5.37 9.79 -17.75
N THR A 183 -4.12 9.35 -17.55
CA THR A 183 -3.05 10.12 -16.91
C THR A 183 -2.34 11.09 -17.86
N GLU A 184 -2.80 11.21 -19.12
CA GLU A 184 -2.29 12.20 -20.09
C GLU A 184 -2.35 13.63 -19.53
N ALA A 185 -3.34 13.94 -18.68
CA ALA A 185 -3.47 15.23 -18.01
C ALA A 185 -2.31 15.55 -17.03
N VAL A 186 -1.65 14.54 -16.43
CA VAL A 186 -0.52 14.73 -15.50
C VAL A 186 0.75 15.19 -16.23
N SER A 187 0.75 15.17 -17.57
CA SER A 187 1.85 15.65 -18.40
C SER A 187 1.67 17.07 -18.94
N CYS A 188 0.46 17.63 -18.91
CA CYS A 188 0.11 18.84 -19.66
C CYS A 188 0.20 20.15 -18.86
N GLU A 189 0.26 20.11 -17.52
CA GLU A 189 0.27 21.35 -16.71
C GLU A 189 1.65 22.04 -16.64
N ASP A 190 2.71 21.42 -17.18
CA ASP A 190 4.08 21.98 -17.16
C ASP A 190 4.47 22.73 -18.45
N GLU A 191 3.70 22.68 -19.54
CA GLU A 191 4.09 23.34 -20.82
C GLU A 191 3.53 24.77 -20.98
N ASP A 192 2.52 25.17 -20.21
CA ASP A 192 1.84 26.47 -20.41
C ASP A 192 2.44 27.65 -19.60
N GLU A 193 3.41 27.42 -18.70
CA GLU A 193 4.04 28.49 -17.89
C GLU A 193 5.39 29.01 -18.42
N GLU A 194 6.02 28.37 -19.40
CA GLU A 194 7.30 28.84 -19.98
C GLU A 194 7.15 29.79 -21.19
N GLU A 195 5.94 30.06 -21.69
CA GLU A 195 5.72 30.87 -22.91
C GLU A 195 5.26 32.32 -22.66
N SER A 196 5.38 32.84 -21.43
CA SER A 196 5.12 34.26 -21.13
C SER A 196 6.32 34.98 -20.52
N ALA A 197 7.36 35.17 -21.34
CA ALA A 197 8.44 36.14 -21.15
C ALA A 197 8.33 37.29 -22.17
#